data_AF-A0A2N3FM52-F1
#
_entry.id   AF-A0A2N3FM52-F1
#
_cell.length_a   1.000
_cell.length_b   1.000
_cell.length_c   1.000
_cell.angle_alpha   90.00
_cell.angle_beta   90.00
_cell.angle_gamma   90.00
#
_symmetry.space_group_name_H-M   'P 1'
#
loop_
_entity.id
_entity.type
_entity.pdbx_description
1 polymer ?
#
loop_
_entity_poly.entity_id
_entity_poly.type
_entity_poly.pdbx_seq_one_letter_code
_entity_poly.pdbx_strand_id
1 'polypeptide(L)' 'MTGASPTTIKAKVWKTTQTEPDWQLSTTDSTSSLQGPAGVSLVSYLSGSATNFPIVASFDDLLAKTP' A
#
# COMPACT_ATOMS: atom_id res chain seq x y z
N MET A 1 -7.51 5.67 15.83
CA MET A 1 -7.05 4.70 14.81
C MET A 1 -6.94 3.31 15.40
N THR A 2 -7.89 2.43 15.09
CA THR A 2 -7.93 1.04 15.57
C THR A 2 -8.06 0.16 14.34
N GLY A 3 -6.94 -0.07 13.64
CA GLY A 3 -6.90 -0.87 12.43
C GLY A 3 -5.95 -2.05 12.61
N ALA A 4 -6.53 -3.24 12.65
CA ALA A 4 -5.89 -4.53 12.33
C ALA A 4 -4.50 -4.77 12.94
N SER A 5 -4.44 -5.05 14.24
CA SER A 5 -3.38 -5.87 14.84
C SER A 5 -4.02 -7.17 15.33
N PRO A 6 -3.76 -8.35 14.72
CA PRO A 6 -2.94 -8.64 13.54
C PRO A 6 -3.71 -8.59 12.19
N THR A 7 -2.98 -8.49 11.08
CA THR A 7 -3.54 -8.57 9.72
C THR A 7 -3.77 -10.03 9.32
N THR A 8 -4.99 -10.39 8.92
CA THR A 8 -5.30 -11.76 8.45
C THR A 8 -4.98 -11.89 6.96
N ILE A 9 -4.07 -12.80 6.63
CA ILE A 9 -3.69 -13.14 5.27
C ILE A 9 -4.39 -14.45 4.89
N LYS A 10 -5.12 -14.44 3.77
CA LYS A 10 -5.75 -15.65 3.21
C LYS A 10 -5.19 -15.93 1.83
N ALA A 11 -4.96 -17.20 1.53
CA ALA A 11 -4.47 -17.65 0.24
C ALA A 11 -5.27 -18.85 -0.27
N LYS A 12 -5.40 -18.91 -1.60
CA LYS A 12 -5.92 -20.05 -2.34
C LYS A 12 -5.14 -20.17 -3.64
N VAL A 13 -4.89 -21.40 -4.05
CA VAL A 13 -4.20 -21.74 -5.29
C VAL A 13 -5.00 -22.79 -6.03
N TRP A 14 -5.16 -22.58 -7.34
CA TRP A 14 -5.83 -23.50 -8.23
C TRP A 14 -5.19 -23.44 -9.61
N LYS A 15 -5.35 -24.52 -10.39
CA LYS A 15 -4.92 -24.54 -11.79
C LYS A 15 -5.86 -23.64 -12.59
N THR A 16 -5.34 -22.96 -13.61
CA THR A 16 -6.13 -22.02 -14.45
C THR A 16 -7.40 -22.63 -15.05
N THR A 17 -7.43 -23.95 -15.27
CA THR A 17 -8.56 -24.67 -15.85
C THR A 17 -9.54 -25.24 -14.81
N GLN A 18 -9.31 -25.05 -13.51
CA GLN A 18 -10.19 -25.52 -12.45
C GLN A 18 -11.01 -24.40 -11.85
N THR A 19 -12.17 -24.76 -11.30
CA THR A 19 -13.01 -23.85 -10.51
C THR A 19 -12.24 -23.37 -9.29
N GLU A 20 -12.37 -22.09 -9.00
CA GLU A 20 -11.78 -21.45 -7.85
C GLU A 20 -12.28 -22.11 -6.54
N PRO A 21 -11.37 -22.59 -5.66
CA PRO A 21 -11.74 -23.22 -4.42
C PRO A 21 -12.01 -22.18 -3.33
N ASP A 22 -12.55 -22.66 -2.21
CA ASP A 22 -12.56 -21.91 -0.96
C ASP A 22 -11.13 -21.60 -0.46
N TRP A 23 -11.01 -20.72 0.52
CA TRP A 23 -9.72 -20.37 1.13
C TRP A 23 -9.02 -21.61 1.69
N GLN A 24 -7.81 -21.87 1.21
CA GLN A 24 -7.02 -23.04 1.61
C GLN A 24 -6.08 -22.74 2.78
N LEU A 25 -5.61 -21.50 2.90
CA LEU A 25 -4.72 -21.05 3.97
C LEU A 25 -5.24 -19.76 4.60
N SER A 26 -5.15 -19.67 5.92
CA SER A 26 -5.37 -18.46 6.70
C SER A 26 -4.25 -18.34 7.73
N THR A 27 -3.54 -17.22 7.74
CA THR A 27 -2.50 -16.91 8.72
C THR A 27 -2.63 -15.47 9.19
N THR A 28 -1.93 -15.11 10.26
CA THR A 28 -1.89 -13.76 10.82
C THR A 28 -0.48 -13.22 10.74
N ASP A 29 -0.34 -12.00 10.22
CA ASP A 29 0.90 -11.23 10.29
C ASP A 29 0.80 -10.21 11.42
N SER A 30 1.72 -10.34 12.39
CA SER A 30 1.84 -9.46 13.55
C SER A 30 3.13 -8.64 13.52
N THR A 31 3.74 -8.43 12.35
CA THR A 31 4.95 -7.62 12.19
C THR A 31 4.64 -6.19 12.63
N SER A 32 5.13 -5.81 13.80
CA SER A 32 4.74 -4.59 14.52
C SER A 32 4.96 -3.31 13.73
N SER A 33 6.02 -3.25 12.91
CA SER A 33 6.29 -2.12 12.02
C SER A 33 5.25 -1.95 10.90
N LEU A 34 4.51 -2.99 10.56
CA LEU A 34 3.46 -3.00 9.53
C LEU A 34 2.05 -2.81 10.09
N GLN A 35 1.88 -2.91 11.41
CA GLN A 35 0.57 -2.73 12.06
C GLN A 35 0.32 -1.28 12.53
N GLY A 36 1.20 -0.36 12.16
CA GLY A 36 1.06 1.06 12.47
C GLY A 36 0.16 1.80 11.47
N PRO A 37 -0.28 3.02 11.82
CA PRO A 37 -0.78 3.97 10.84
C PRO A 37 0.13 4.05 9.62
N ALA A 38 -0.39 3.81 8.42
CA ALA A 38 0.32 4.21 7.21
C ALA A 38 0.33 5.74 7.10
N GLY A 39 1.47 6.32 6.69
CA GLY A 39 1.63 7.76 6.48
C GLY A 39 1.09 8.21 5.12
N VAL A 40 0.89 9.52 4.97
CA VAL A 40 0.60 10.18 3.69
C VAL A 40 1.92 10.70 3.11
N SER A 41 2.18 10.41 1.82
CA SER A 41 3.41 10.81 1.13
C SER A 41 3.12 11.49 -0.21
N LEU A 42 3.89 12.55 -0.52
CA LEU A 42 3.91 13.22 -1.82
C LEU A 42 5.26 12.93 -2.49
N VAL A 43 5.23 12.47 -3.74
CA VAL A 43 6.44 12.13 -4.50
C VAL A 43 6.39 12.83 -5.85
N SER A 44 7.42 13.63 -6.14
CA SER A 44 7.64 14.22 -7.46
C SER A 44 8.69 13.40 -8.21
N TYR A 45 8.40 13.01 -9.43
CA TYR A 45 9.33 12.30 -10.31
C TYR A 45 9.60 13.14 -11.57
N LEU A 46 10.88 13.30 -11.90
CA LEU A 46 11.32 13.90 -13.15
C LEU A 46 12.25 12.92 -13.86
N SER A 47 12.00 12.69 -15.16
CA SER A 47 12.89 11.87 -15.99
C SER A 47 14.28 12.48 -16.05
N GLY A 48 15.32 11.65 -15.99
CA GLY A 48 16.71 12.06 -16.21
C GLY A 48 16.99 12.59 -17.62
N SER A 49 16.08 12.37 -18.58
CA SER A 49 16.15 12.93 -19.94
C SER A 49 15.50 14.31 -20.10
N ALA A 50 14.97 14.91 -19.03
CA ALA A 50 14.40 16.26 -19.08
C ALA A 50 15.51 17.29 -19.39
N THR A 51 15.22 18.28 -20.23
CA THR A 51 16.20 19.30 -20.65
C THR A 51 15.71 20.75 -20.46
N ASN A 52 14.45 20.94 -20.07
CA ASN A 52 13.74 22.22 -20.04
C ASN A 52 13.66 22.82 -18.62
N PHE A 53 14.81 23.10 -18.02
CA PHE A 53 14.92 23.63 -16.66
C PHE A 53 14.82 25.16 -16.57
N PRO A 54 14.29 25.73 -15.46
CA PRO A 54 13.87 25.06 -14.22
C PRO A 54 12.45 24.44 -14.27
N ILE A 55 12.28 23.29 -13.63
CA ILE A 55 10.98 22.64 -13.39
C ILE A 55 10.66 22.76 -11.90
N VAL A 56 9.52 23.38 -11.57
CA VAL A 56 9.07 23.58 -10.20
C VAL A 56 7.95 22.60 -9.88
N ALA A 57 8.13 21.79 -8.83
CA ALA A 57 7.05 21.03 -8.22
C ALA A 57 6.63 21.74 -6.92
N SER A 58 5.33 22.03 -6.79
CA SER A 58 4.77 22.65 -5.60
C SER A 58 3.52 21.91 -5.16
N PHE A 59 3.31 21.86 -3.84
CA PHE A 59 2.16 21.26 -3.19
C PHE A 59 1.62 22.27 -2.19
N ASP A 60 0.30 22.39 -2.12
CA ASP A 60 -0.38 23.29 -1.19
C ASP A 60 -1.63 22.60 -0.65
N ASP A 61 -2.10 23.03 0.52
CA ASP A 61 -3.30 22.52 1.21
C ASP A 61 -3.33 20.99 1.47
N LEU A 62 -2.17 20.36 1.71
CA LEU A 62 -2.14 18.94 2.08
C LEU A 62 -2.75 18.73 3.49
N LEU A 63 -3.93 18.12 3.54
CA LEU A 63 -4.61 17.77 4.78
C LEU A 63 -4.66 16.25 5.00
N ALA A 64 -3.87 15.78 5.96
CA ALA A 64 -3.94 14.40 6.46
C ALA A 64 -4.61 14.39 7.85
N LYS A 65 -5.74 13.68 7.98
CA LYS A 65 -6.45 13.51 9.25
C LYS A 65 -6.54 12.04 9.62
N THR A 66 -6.37 11.74 10.91
CA THR A 66 -6.71 10.42 11.45
C THR A 66 -8.23 10.21 11.38
N PRO A 67 -8.72 8.98 11.14
CA PRO A 67 -10.13 8.65 11.39
C PRO A 67 -10.47 8.75 12.88
#